data_AF-A0A366FR57-F1
#
_entry.id   AF-A0A366FR57-F1
#
_cell.length_a   1.000
_cell.length_b   1.000
_cell.length_c   1.000
_cell.angle_alpha   90.00
_cell.angle_beta   90.00
_cell.angle_gamma   90.00
#
_symmetry.space_group_name_H-M   'P 1'
#
loop_
_entity.id
_entity.type
_entity.pdbx_description
1 polymer ?
#
loop_
_entity_poly.entity_id
_entity_poly.type
_entity_poly.pdbx_seq_one_letter_code
_entity_poly.pdbx_strand_id
1 'polypeptide(L)'
;MDANGRGRGCDDLGEIVLDVVLDAGDRGVKTFDTLLEKTARELERRAGLDTAPNPFSLHPATRLPPGDSERALETGWDLARRGIATFCPDAPTSGWPGLRRSRARPAPGRGPDPDCSDRRLAKTLPLEAGGVSHDALVYLREAAAAFYMDCLLSAAVLLALAAEGEFLRLLAAAKASAAWGGRFRRIGDGQTLAAKIAQFRTAMAEIRAGLPEAATEDLDANLEAIQSVIRAARDESGKPLGARPPSRDQVYLHLTLFIPFARQAARLRRDFNERPGARLLRLR
;
A
#
# COMPACT_ATOMS: atom_id res chain seq x y z
N MET A 1 -30.85 23.56 -23.49
CA MET A 1 -29.76 23.67 -22.49
C MET A 1 -29.66 22.27 -21.91
N ASP A 2 -28.98 21.38 -22.64
CA ASP A 2 -29.10 19.95 -22.42
C ASP A 2 -27.74 19.34 -22.09
N ALA A 3 -27.74 18.65 -20.95
CA ALA A 3 -26.97 17.47 -20.59
C ALA A 3 -25.60 17.27 -21.29
N ASN A 4 -24.52 17.57 -20.58
CA ASN A 4 -23.21 16.95 -20.86
C ASN A 4 -22.57 16.32 -19.61
N GLY A 5 -23.41 15.73 -18.76
CA GLY A 5 -23.00 14.73 -17.77
C GLY A 5 -23.05 13.33 -18.39
N ARG A 6 -22.33 13.08 -19.49
CA ARG A 6 -22.09 11.70 -19.90
C ARG A 6 -21.16 11.09 -18.86
N GLY A 7 -21.66 10.13 -18.10
CA GLY A 7 -20.82 9.29 -17.25
C GLY A 7 -19.72 8.69 -18.10
N ARG A 8 -18.48 9.15 -17.88
CA ARG A 8 -17.30 8.57 -18.52
C ARG A 8 -17.12 7.16 -17.97
N GLY A 9 -16.91 6.19 -18.85
CA GLY A 9 -16.73 4.79 -18.48
C GLY A 9 -15.45 4.61 -17.66
N CYS A 10 -15.50 3.71 -16.67
CA CYS A 10 -14.34 3.28 -15.86
C CYS A 10 -13.16 2.82 -16.74
N ASP A 11 -13.46 2.26 -17.91
CA ASP A 11 -12.48 1.69 -18.85
C ASP A 11 -11.50 2.73 -19.41
N ASP A 12 -11.97 3.95 -19.72
CA ASP A 12 -11.15 4.98 -20.33
C ASP A 12 -10.08 5.52 -19.37
N LEU A 13 -10.46 5.72 -18.10
CA LEU A 13 -9.55 6.28 -17.10
C LEU A 13 -8.46 5.28 -16.69
N GLY A 14 -8.82 4.00 -16.61
CA GLY A 14 -7.87 2.93 -16.28
C GLY A 14 -6.76 2.81 -17.33
N GLU A 15 -7.13 2.84 -18.62
CA GLU A 15 -6.16 2.84 -19.72
C GLU A 15 -5.27 4.08 -19.72
N ILE A 16 -5.83 5.25 -19.43
CA ILE A 16 -5.07 6.51 -19.37
C ILE A 16 -4.01 6.46 -18.27
N VAL A 17 -4.38 5.99 -17.08
CA VAL A 17 -3.43 5.87 -15.96
C VAL A 17 -2.35 4.85 -16.28
N LEU A 18 -2.71 3.73 -16.91
CA LEU A 18 -1.74 2.74 -17.36
C LEU A 18 -0.75 3.35 -18.36
N ASP A 19 -1.25 4.07 -19.36
CA ASP A 19 -0.40 4.73 -20.35
C ASP A 19 0.50 5.79 -19.70
N VAL A 20 -0.02 6.61 -18.77
CA VAL A 20 0.78 7.60 -18.02
C VAL A 20 1.89 6.96 -17.18
N VAL A 21 1.61 5.82 -16.54
CA VAL A 21 2.57 5.09 -15.71
C VAL A 21 3.62 4.37 -16.56
N LEU A 22 3.23 3.85 -17.74
CA LEU A 22 4.12 3.13 -18.66
C LEU A 22 4.98 4.05 -19.53
N ASP A 23 4.44 5.21 -19.94
CA ASP A 23 5.11 6.19 -20.80
C ASP A 23 6.07 7.12 -20.03
N ALA A 24 6.03 7.09 -18.68
CA ALA A 24 6.90 7.90 -17.84
C ALA A 24 8.42 7.61 -17.96
N GLY A 25 8.83 6.60 -18.72
CA GLY A 25 10.23 6.27 -19.01
C GLY A 25 11.09 6.12 -17.75
N ASP A 26 12.38 6.48 -17.84
CA ASP A 26 13.33 6.45 -16.71
C ASP A 26 13.06 7.51 -15.62
N ARG A 27 12.14 8.46 -15.86
CA ARG A 27 11.84 9.55 -14.90
C ARG A 27 10.67 9.24 -13.97
N GLY A 28 9.88 8.21 -14.27
CA GLY A 28 8.79 7.71 -13.43
C GLY A 28 7.71 8.75 -13.10
N VAL A 29 6.71 8.32 -12.34
CA VAL A 29 5.74 9.21 -11.70
C VAL A 29 6.18 9.40 -10.25
N LYS A 30 6.86 10.50 -9.96
CA LYS A 30 7.55 10.69 -8.68
C LYS A 30 6.63 11.02 -7.51
N THR A 31 5.50 11.68 -7.78
CA THR A 31 4.50 12.06 -6.78
C THR A 31 3.10 11.81 -7.29
N PHE A 32 2.16 11.71 -6.36
CA PHE A 32 0.74 11.57 -6.70
C PHE A 32 0.20 12.77 -7.49
N ASP A 33 0.58 13.98 -7.12
CA ASP A 33 0.22 15.19 -7.87
C ASP A 33 0.67 15.10 -9.33
N THR A 34 1.87 14.52 -9.57
CA THR A 34 2.37 14.30 -10.93
C THR A 34 1.54 13.25 -11.68
N LEU A 35 1.04 12.22 -10.99
CA LEU A 35 0.15 11.22 -11.58
C LEU A 35 -1.16 11.88 -12.03
N LEU A 36 -1.79 12.62 -11.12
CA LEU A 36 -3.05 13.29 -11.39
C LEU A 36 -2.93 14.32 -12.49
N GLU A 37 -1.90 15.16 -12.45
CA GLU A 37 -1.66 16.20 -13.45
C GLU A 37 -1.45 15.58 -14.84
N LYS A 38 -0.65 14.51 -14.94
CA LYS A 38 -0.43 13.80 -16.21
C LYS A 38 -1.69 13.08 -16.70
N THR A 39 -2.44 12.47 -15.79
CA THR A 39 -3.71 11.81 -16.11
C THR A 39 -4.76 12.83 -16.58
N ALA A 40 -4.83 13.99 -15.94
CA ALA A 40 -5.70 15.11 -16.34
C ALA A 40 -5.35 15.61 -17.74
N ARG A 41 -4.06 15.83 -18.01
CA ARG A 41 -3.58 16.26 -19.35
C ARG A 41 -3.87 15.24 -20.43
N GLU A 42 -3.67 13.96 -20.14
CA GLU A 42 -3.93 12.89 -21.10
C GLU A 42 -5.44 12.72 -21.38
N LEU A 43 -6.29 12.95 -20.38
CA LEU A 43 -7.74 13.05 -20.56
C LEU A 43 -8.15 14.23 -21.44
N GLU A 44 -7.57 15.41 -21.22
CA GLU A 44 -7.83 16.60 -22.05
C GLU A 44 -7.38 16.37 -23.51
N ARG A 45 -6.21 15.78 -23.70
CA ARG A 45 -5.67 15.39 -25.00
C ARG A 45 -6.61 14.43 -25.74
N ARG A 46 -7.11 13.39 -25.06
CA ARG A 46 -8.05 12.41 -25.64
C ARG A 46 -9.45 12.98 -25.88
N ALA A 47 -9.86 13.98 -25.12
CA ALA A 47 -11.12 14.69 -25.32
C ALA A 47 -11.08 15.68 -26.50
N GLY A 48 -9.93 15.82 -27.19
CA GLY A 48 -9.76 16.77 -28.29
C GLY A 48 -9.76 18.23 -27.84
N LEU A 49 -9.51 18.48 -26.55
CA LEU A 49 -9.41 19.83 -25.95
C LEU A 49 -7.99 20.42 -26.08
N ASP A 50 -7.21 19.96 -27.08
CA ASP A 50 -5.89 20.50 -27.43
C ASP A 50 -6.04 21.96 -27.85
N THR A 51 -6.02 22.85 -26.87
CA THR A 51 -5.75 24.26 -27.08
C THR A 51 -4.23 24.37 -27.11
N ALA A 52 -3.67 24.77 -28.24
CA ALA A 52 -2.24 24.99 -28.40
C ALA A 52 -1.67 25.72 -27.16
N PRO A 53 -0.49 25.33 -26.65
CA PRO A 53 0.06 25.91 -25.43
C PRO A 53 0.27 27.40 -25.65
N ASN A 54 -0.63 28.23 -25.11
CA ASN A 54 -0.46 29.67 -25.11
C ASN A 54 0.63 29.99 -24.07
N PRO A 55 1.80 30.51 -24.49
CA PRO A 55 2.93 30.73 -23.58
C PRO A 55 2.67 31.77 -22.48
N PHE A 56 1.50 32.41 -22.49
CA PHE A 56 1.06 33.41 -21.50
C PHE A 56 -0.13 32.97 -20.64
N SER A 57 -0.64 31.74 -20.79
CA SER A 57 -1.74 31.25 -19.96
C SER A 57 -1.21 30.60 -18.67
N LEU A 58 -1.32 31.32 -17.56
CA LEU A 58 -1.33 30.74 -16.21
C LEU A 58 -2.63 29.92 -16.07
N HIS A 59 -2.73 28.78 -16.75
CA HIS A 59 -3.81 27.84 -16.45
C HIS A 59 -3.53 27.23 -15.08
N PRO A 60 -4.47 27.31 -14.13
CA PRO A 60 -4.34 26.57 -12.88
C PRO A 60 -4.19 25.09 -13.27
N ALA A 61 -3.18 24.42 -12.70
CA ALA A 61 -2.86 23.02 -13.00
C ALA A 61 -4.16 22.23 -13.19
N THR A 62 -4.34 21.62 -14.35
CA THR A 62 -5.55 20.85 -14.66
C THR A 62 -5.75 19.82 -13.55
N ARG A 63 -6.76 20.02 -12.71
CA ARG A 63 -7.10 19.09 -11.63
C ARG A 63 -8.21 18.19 -12.11
N LEU A 64 -7.98 16.89 -11.96
CA LEU A 64 -9.03 15.89 -12.11
C LEU A 64 -10.19 16.19 -11.15
N PRO A 65 -11.44 15.93 -11.55
CA PRO A 65 -12.56 15.89 -10.61
C PRO A 65 -12.23 14.96 -9.42
N PRO A 66 -12.76 15.20 -8.21
CA PRO A 66 -12.43 14.39 -7.03
C PRO A 66 -12.64 12.89 -7.22
N GLY A 67 -13.74 12.48 -7.87
CA GLY A 67 -14.03 11.08 -8.14
C GLY A 67 -13.09 10.43 -9.17
N ASP A 68 -12.62 11.19 -10.17
CA ASP A 68 -11.67 10.68 -11.16
C ASP A 68 -10.25 10.65 -10.59
N SER A 69 -9.93 11.57 -9.67
CA SER A 69 -8.65 11.57 -8.93
C SER A 69 -8.51 10.34 -8.06
N GLU A 70 -9.57 9.95 -7.36
CA GLU A 70 -9.61 8.73 -6.55
C GLU A 70 -9.45 7.50 -7.45
N ARG A 71 -10.20 7.40 -8.55
CA ARG A 71 -10.06 6.27 -9.50
C ARG A 71 -8.68 6.17 -10.13
N ALA A 72 -8.04 7.31 -10.41
CA ALA A 72 -6.68 7.34 -10.92
C ALA A 72 -5.67 6.80 -9.90
N LEU A 73 -5.85 7.13 -8.60
CA LEU A 73 -5.10 6.50 -7.51
C LEU A 73 -5.30 5.01 -7.49
N GLU A 74 -6.57 4.57 -7.46
CA GLU A 74 -6.90 3.16 -7.29
C GLU A 74 -6.24 2.32 -8.39
N THR A 75 -6.30 2.82 -9.63
CA THR A 75 -5.66 2.19 -10.79
C THR A 75 -4.14 2.14 -10.65
N GLY A 76 -3.49 3.27 -10.31
CA GLY A 76 -2.03 3.31 -10.12
C GLY A 76 -1.55 2.32 -9.05
N TRP A 77 -2.31 2.18 -7.96
CA TRP A 77 -2.02 1.24 -6.88
C TRP A 77 -2.27 -0.22 -7.26
N ASP A 78 -3.32 -0.50 -8.03
CA ASP A 78 -3.58 -1.84 -8.52
C ASP A 78 -2.48 -2.32 -9.48
N LEU A 79 -1.96 -1.43 -10.33
CA LEU A 79 -0.78 -1.70 -11.16
C LEU A 79 0.46 -2.04 -10.32
N ALA A 80 0.67 -1.33 -9.22
CA ALA A 80 1.76 -1.65 -8.31
C ALA A 80 1.56 -2.99 -7.60
N ARG A 81 0.33 -3.28 -7.13
CA ARG A 81 -0.02 -4.56 -6.48
C ARG A 81 0.14 -5.76 -7.42
N ARG A 82 -0.20 -5.59 -8.70
CA ARG A 82 -0.02 -6.61 -9.74
C ARG A 82 1.46 -6.79 -10.15
N GLY A 83 2.37 -5.98 -9.60
CA GLY A 83 3.79 -5.99 -9.92
C GLY A 83 4.11 -5.44 -11.30
N ILE A 84 3.20 -4.64 -11.89
CA ILE A 84 3.37 -3.96 -13.18
C ILE A 84 4.12 -2.64 -12.95
N ALA A 85 3.85 -1.98 -11.84
CA ALA A 85 4.63 -0.86 -11.33
C ALA A 85 5.35 -1.23 -10.02
N THR A 86 6.40 -0.51 -9.67
CA THR A 86 7.20 -0.68 -8.46
C THR A 86 7.45 0.66 -7.82
N PHE A 87 7.48 0.67 -6.49
CA PHE A 87 7.82 1.85 -5.70
C PHE A 87 9.33 2.09 -5.69
N CYS A 88 9.72 3.35 -5.87
CA CYS A 88 11.09 3.84 -5.93
C CYS A 88 11.38 4.63 -4.65
N PRO A 89 12.43 4.28 -3.89
CA PRO A 89 12.75 4.94 -2.62
C PRO A 89 13.29 6.39 -2.76
N ASP A 90 13.62 6.86 -3.96
CA ASP A 90 14.51 8.02 -4.15
C ASP A 90 13.86 9.43 -4.05
N ALA A 91 12.78 9.61 -3.29
CA ALA A 91 12.19 10.94 -3.08
C ALA A 91 12.43 11.44 -1.64
N PRO A 92 13.34 12.41 -1.41
CA PRO A 92 13.73 12.82 -0.06
C PRO A 92 12.71 13.71 0.66
N THR A 93 11.57 14.07 0.07
CA THR A 93 10.54 14.88 0.73
C THR A 93 9.15 14.59 0.19
N SER A 94 8.20 14.43 1.11
CA SER A 94 6.76 14.15 0.92
C SER A 94 6.35 12.69 0.66
N GLY A 95 6.27 11.90 1.73
CA GLY A 95 5.22 10.90 2.03
C GLY A 95 4.88 9.74 1.06
N TRP A 96 5.41 9.74 -0.16
CA TRP A 96 5.02 8.84 -1.23
C TRP A 96 6.27 8.32 -1.96
N PRO A 97 6.44 7.00 -2.11
CA PRO A 97 7.52 6.46 -2.91
C PRO A 97 7.17 6.59 -4.40
N GLY A 98 8.13 6.99 -5.24
CA GLY A 98 7.87 7.21 -6.67
C GLY A 98 7.42 5.93 -7.38
N LEU A 99 6.52 6.01 -8.36
CA LEU A 99 6.14 4.86 -9.19
C LEU A 99 7.05 4.77 -10.42
N ARG A 100 7.60 3.58 -10.66
CA ARG A 100 8.29 3.22 -11.91
C ARG A 100 7.72 1.92 -12.47
N ARG A 101 7.90 1.68 -13.77
CA ARG A 101 7.59 0.37 -14.36
C ARG A 101 8.44 -0.72 -13.72
N SER A 102 7.81 -1.83 -13.36
CA SER A 102 8.51 -3.03 -12.89
C SER A 102 9.29 -3.65 -14.04
N ARG A 103 10.58 -3.96 -13.82
CA ARG A 103 11.43 -4.67 -14.80
C ARG A 103 11.11 -6.17 -14.88
N ALA A 104 10.37 -6.71 -13.91
CA ALA A 104 10.17 -8.14 -13.72
C ALA A 104 8.95 -8.70 -14.49
N ARG A 105 8.08 -7.85 -15.05
CA ARG A 105 6.85 -8.31 -15.71
C ARG A 105 6.55 -7.55 -17.00
N PRO A 106 6.21 -8.24 -18.11
CA PRO A 106 5.68 -7.59 -19.30
C PRO A 106 4.31 -6.96 -18.98
N ALA A 107 3.98 -5.85 -19.64
CA ALA A 107 2.69 -5.19 -19.47
C ALA A 107 1.56 -6.17 -19.84
N PRO A 108 0.44 -6.20 -19.09
CA PRO A 108 -0.70 -7.02 -19.46
C PRO A 108 -1.27 -6.57 -20.82
N GLY A 109 -1.86 -7.50 -21.57
CA GLY A 109 -2.64 -7.15 -22.75
C GLY A 109 -3.85 -6.31 -22.38
N ARG A 110 -4.19 -5.33 -23.24
CA ARG A 110 -5.40 -4.50 -23.14
C ARG A 110 -6.62 -5.41 -23.06
N GLY A 111 -7.26 -5.48 -21.90
CA GLY A 111 -8.47 -6.24 -21.66
C GLY A 111 -9.36 -5.49 -20.68
N PRO A 112 -10.69 -5.59 -20.84
CA PRO A 112 -11.63 -4.89 -19.97
C PRO A 112 -11.48 -5.40 -18.54
N ASP A 113 -11.25 -4.49 -17.60
CA ASP A 113 -11.22 -4.80 -16.16
C ASP A 113 -12.65 -4.54 -15.60
N PRO A 114 -13.42 -5.58 -15.26
CA PRO A 114 -14.78 -5.38 -14.77
C PRO A 114 -14.75 -5.07 -13.26
N ASP A 115 -15.39 -3.98 -12.86
CA ASP A 115 -15.67 -3.48 -11.50
C ASP A 115 -14.69 -2.45 -10.88
N CYS A 116 -14.78 -1.20 -11.37
CA CYS A 116 -14.59 0.00 -10.55
C CYS A 116 -15.86 0.29 -9.73
N SER A 117 -15.82 0.21 -8.40
CA SER A 117 -16.56 1.09 -7.47
C SER A 117 -16.46 0.52 -6.05
N ASP A 118 -16.01 1.34 -5.09
CA ASP A 118 -16.26 1.41 -3.63
C ASP A 118 -16.34 0.16 -2.73
N ARG A 119 -16.36 -1.04 -3.30
CA ARG A 119 -16.70 -2.30 -2.63
C ARG A 119 -15.64 -3.37 -2.86
N ARG A 120 -14.69 -3.17 -3.78
CA ARG A 120 -13.57 -4.11 -3.95
C ARG A 120 -12.71 -4.13 -2.71
N LEU A 121 -12.12 -3.02 -2.26
CA LEU A 121 -11.28 -3.01 -1.05
C LEU A 121 -11.99 -3.66 0.14
N ALA A 122 -13.19 -3.24 0.51
CA ALA A 122 -13.91 -3.82 1.66
C ALA A 122 -14.24 -5.33 1.51
N LYS A 123 -14.47 -5.84 0.29
CA LYS A 123 -14.80 -7.25 0.03
C LYS A 123 -13.58 -8.13 -0.27
N THR A 124 -12.59 -7.61 -0.97
CA THR A 124 -11.37 -8.34 -1.37
C THR A 124 -10.30 -8.28 -0.31
N LEU A 125 -10.16 -7.20 0.48
CA LEU A 125 -9.18 -7.10 1.58
C LEU A 125 -9.21 -8.33 2.50
N PRO A 126 -10.38 -8.80 3.00
CA PRO A 126 -10.44 -9.97 3.88
C PRO A 126 -10.18 -11.30 3.15
N LEU A 127 -10.57 -11.40 1.88
CA LEU A 127 -10.37 -12.62 1.06
C LEU A 127 -8.90 -12.77 0.64
N GLU A 128 -8.22 -11.65 0.43
CA GLU A 128 -6.83 -11.58 -0.02
C GLU A 128 -5.83 -11.72 1.13
N ALA A 129 -6.23 -11.36 2.35
CA ALA A 129 -5.42 -11.40 3.55
C ALA A 129 -5.47 -12.77 4.26
N GLY A 130 -5.17 -13.83 3.51
CA GLY A 130 -5.11 -15.19 4.05
C GLY A 130 -4.13 -15.30 5.23
N GLY A 131 -4.61 -15.78 6.38
CA GLY A 131 -3.82 -15.98 7.60
C GLY A 131 -3.86 -14.83 8.62
N VAL A 132 -4.63 -13.77 8.36
CA VAL A 132 -4.90 -12.66 9.31
C VAL A 132 -5.84 -13.11 10.43
N SER A 133 -5.72 -12.49 11.59
CA SER A 133 -6.57 -12.77 12.77
C SER A 133 -7.98 -12.25 12.55
N HIS A 134 -8.94 -12.85 13.26
CA HIS A 134 -10.31 -12.37 13.24
C HIS A 134 -10.40 -10.89 13.65
N ASP A 135 -9.72 -10.50 14.72
CA ASP A 135 -9.72 -9.12 15.23
C ASP A 135 -9.16 -8.15 14.20
N ALA A 136 -8.03 -8.47 13.55
CA ALA A 136 -7.47 -7.62 12.50
C ALA A 136 -8.39 -7.52 11.27
N LEU A 137 -9.14 -8.57 10.93
CA LEU A 137 -10.15 -8.50 9.87
C LEU A 137 -11.34 -7.60 10.23
N VAL A 138 -11.78 -7.62 11.50
CA VAL A 138 -12.81 -6.70 12.00
C VAL A 138 -12.33 -5.26 11.86
N TYR A 139 -11.14 -4.95 12.41
CA TYR A 139 -10.58 -3.61 12.33
C TYR A 139 -10.34 -3.14 10.90
N LEU A 140 -9.90 -4.02 10.00
CA LEU A 140 -9.70 -3.68 8.59
C LEU A 140 -11.02 -3.34 7.87
N ARG A 141 -12.10 -4.06 8.17
CA ARG A 141 -13.44 -3.78 7.61
C ARG A 141 -13.97 -2.43 8.11
N GLU A 142 -13.85 -2.18 9.41
CA GLU A 142 -14.25 -0.91 10.00
C GLU A 142 -13.38 0.25 9.47
N ALA A 143 -12.08 0.03 9.28
CA ALA A 143 -11.18 1.02 8.69
C ALA A 143 -11.59 1.40 7.26
N ALA A 144 -11.93 0.40 6.43
CA ALA A 144 -12.42 0.64 5.08
C ALA A 144 -13.77 1.40 5.09
N ALA A 145 -14.71 1.00 5.95
CA ALA A 145 -15.98 1.71 6.10
C ALA A 145 -15.78 3.17 6.53
N ALA A 146 -14.93 3.41 7.53
CA ALA A 146 -14.58 4.75 7.99
C ALA A 146 -13.93 5.59 6.88
N PHE A 147 -13.07 5.01 6.06
CA PHE A 147 -12.45 5.68 4.92
C PHE A 147 -13.50 6.15 3.88
N TYR A 148 -14.46 5.29 3.54
CA TYR A 148 -15.54 5.65 2.61
C TYR A 148 -16.51 6.69 3.19
N MET A 149 -16.64 6.77 4.52
CA MET A 149 -17.40 7.81 5.22
C MET A 149 -16.58 9.08 5.50
N ASP A 150 -15.40 9.22 4.89
CA ASP A 150 -14.45 10.33 5.07
C ASP A 150 -14.00 10.57 6.53
N CYS A 151 -14.11 9.54 7.36
CA CYS A 151 -13.65 9.53 8.75
C CYS A 151 -12.16 9.12 8.82
N LEU A 152 -11.29 9.91 8.20
CA LEU A 152 -9.88 9.55 7.92
C LEU A 152 -9.05 9.21 9.17
N LEU A 153 -9.21 9.96 10.26
CA LEU A 153 -8.53 9.67 11.53
C LEU A 153 -8.96 8.31 12.09
N SER A 154 -10.27 8.03 12.07
CA SER A 154 -10.84 6.76 12.53
C SER A 154 -10.35 5.60 11.69
N ALA A 155 -10.33 5.77 10.36
CA ALA A 155 -9.78 4.79 9.43
C ALA A 155 -8.30 4.48 9.73
N ALA A 156 -7.48 5.50 9.94
CA ALA A 156 -6.08 5.33 10.30
C ALA A 156 -5.88 4.62 11.65
N VAL A 157 -6.67 4.97 12.67
CA VAL A 157 -6.61 4.32 14.00
C VAL A 157 -6.98 2.84 13.92
N LEU A 158 -8.07 2.51 13.24
CA LEU A 158 -8.51 1.12 13.07
C LEU A 158 -7.49 0.30 12.29
N LEU A 159 -6.93 0.87 11.23
CA LEU A 159 -5.88 0.22 10.46
C LEU A 159 -4.59 0.00 11.27
N ALA A 160 -4.21 0.98 12.10
CA ALA A 160 -3.06 0.85 13.00
C ALA A 160 -3.27 -0.28 14.02
N LEU A 161 -4.47 -0.42 14.58
CA LEU A 161 -4.82 -1.53 15.48
C LEU A 161 -4.72 -2.90 14.78
N ALA A 162 -5.22 -2.99 13.55
CA ALA A 162 -5.11 -4.22 12.75
C ALA A 162 -3.63 -4.60 12.52
N ALA A 163 -2.81 -3.62 12.16
CA ALA A 163 -1.40 -3.84 11.84
C ALA A 163 -0.56 -4.17 13.09
N GLU A 164 -0.82 -3.49 14.20
CA GLU A 164 -0.25 -3.78 15.51
C GLU A 164 -0.55 -5.23 15.93
N GLY A 165 -1.81 -5.66 15.83
CA GLY A 165 -2.20 -7.03 16.17
C GLY A 165 -1.46 -8.07 15.33
N GLU A 166 -1.35 -7.87 14.01
CA GLU A 166 -0.65 -8.80 13.13
C GLU A 166 0.87 -8.82 13.38
N PHE A 167 1.47 -7.66 13.67
CA PHE A 167 2.88 -7.58 14.05
C PHE A 167 3.15 -8.31 15.37
N LEU A 168 2.32 -8.12 16.39
CA LEU A 168 2.50 -8.80 17.68
C LEU A 168 2.35 -10.32 17.54
N ARG A 169 1.44 -10.80 16.70
CA ARG A 169 1.33 -12.23 16.36
C ARG A 169 2.57 -12.76 15.64
N LEU A 170 3.13 -11.96 14.73
CA LEU A 170 4.39 -12.30 14.05
C LEU A 170 5.55 -12.40 15.06
N LEU A 171 5.69 -11.41 15.94
CA LEU A 171 6.70 -11.39 16.99
C LEU A 171 6.55 -12.58 17.94
N ALA A 172 5.32 -12.94 18.32
CA ALA A 172 5.05 -14.10 19.16
C ALA A 172 5.51 -15.40 18.49
N ALA A 173 5.22 -15.59 17.20
CA ALA A 173 5.70 -16.75 16.45
C ALA A 173 7.23 -16.77 16.35
N ALA A 174 7.86 -15.61 16.11
CA ALA A 174 9.31 -15.49 16.06
C ALA A 174 9.96 -15.89 17.41
N LYS A 175 9.41 -15.43 18.54
CA LYS A 175 9.85 -15.80 19.89
C LYS A 175 9.66 -17.29 20.20
N ALA A 176 8.58 -17.88 19.71
CA ALA A 176 8.25 -19.29 19.91
C ALA A 176 9.05 -20.23 18.98
N SER A 177 9.71 -19.70 17.94
CA SER A 177 10.49 -20.51 16.99
C SER A 177 11.61 -21.25 17.71
N ALA A 178 11.66 -22.58 17.53
CA ALA A 178 12.72 -23.41 18.09
C ALA A 178 14.11 -23.08 17.53
N ALA A 179 14.18 -22.66 16.26
CA ALA A 179 15.43 -22.33 15.59
C ALA A 179 15.93 -20.90 15.91
N TRP A 180 15.00 -19.93 15.97
CA TRP A 180 15.36 -18.51 15.97
C TRP A 180 14.90 -17.74 17.22
N GLY A 181 14.08 -18.34 18.08
CA GLY A 181 13.44 -17.67 19.21
C GLY A 181 14.42 -16.98 20.17
N GLY A 182 15.64 -17.54 20.32
CA GLY A 182 16.71 -16.93 21.11
C GLY A 182 17.07 -15.49 20.70
N ARG A 183 16.93 -15.14 19.41
CA ARG A 183 17.23 -13.80 18.88
C ARG A 183 16.15 -12.78 19.24
N PHE A 184 14.90 -13.23 19.40
CA PHE A 184 13.75 -12.35 19.67
C PHE A 184 13.40 -12.24 21.16
N ARG A 185 14.04 -13.02 22.05
CA ARG A 185 13.77 -13.03 23.50
C ARG A 185 13.97 -11.67 24.18
N ARG A 186 14.88 -10.83 23.68
CA ARG A 186 15.19 -9.51 24.25
C ARG A 186 14.10 -8.47 24.00
N ILE A 187 13.19 -8.74 23.08
CA ILE A 187 12.08 -7.84 22.76
C ILE A 187 11.01 -7.98 23.85
N GLY A 188 11.04 -7.11 24.84
CA GLY A 188 10.20 -7.18 26.03
C GLY A 188 8.77 -6.71 25.81
N ASP A 189 7.89 -7.03 26.76
CA ASP A 189 6.46 -6.67 26.67
C ASP A 189 6.20 -5.20 27.01
N GLY A 190 6.97 -4.61 27.93
CA GLY A 190 6.87 -3.19 28.33
C GLY A 190 7.53 -2.17 27.38
N GLN A 191 8.01 -2.58 26.22
CA GLN A 191 8.58 -1.67 25.21
C GLN A 191 7.46 -1.04 24.37
N THR A 192 7.70 0.18 23.87
CA THR A 192 6.80 0.78 22.87
C THR A 192 6.79 -0.05 21.59
N LEU A 193 5.70 0.03 20.83
CA LEU A 193 5.57 -0.71 19.57
C LEU A 193 6.69 -0.35 18.58
N ALA A 194 7.06 0.94 18.50
CA ALA A 194 8.18 1.41 17.68
C ALA A 194 9.52 0.74 18.09
N ALA A 195 9.79 0.64 19.40
CA ALA A 195 10.99 -0.04 19.89
C ALA A 195 10.98 -1.54 19.57
N LYS A 196 9.81 -2.20 19.68
CA LYS A 196 9.67 -3.62 19.29
C LYS A 196 9.93 -3.82 17.79
N ILE A 197 9.39 -2.97 16.93
CA ILE A 197 9.60 -3.04 15.47
C ILE A 197 11.09 -2.83 15.14
N ALA A 198 11.73 -1.84 15.73
CA ALA A 198 13.15 -1.57 15.51
C ALA A 198 14.02 -2.78 15.90
N GLN A 199 13.81 -3.35 17.09
CA GLN A 199 14.57 -4.53 17.54
C GLN A 199 14.24 -5.78 16.71
N PHE A 200 12.98 -5.93 16.28
CA PHE A 200 12.58 -7.01 15.38
C PHE A 200 13.34 -6.93 14.05
N ARG A 201 13.46 -5.74 13.45
CA ARG A 201 14.24 -5.53 12.22
C ARG A 201 15.71 -5.90 12.41
N THR A 202 16.32 -5.48 13.51
CA THR A 202 17.71 -5.86 13.83
C THR A 202 17.87 -7.38 13.95
N ALA A 203 16.97 -8.05 14.69
CA ALA A 203 17.01 -9.51 14.82
C ALA A 203 16.75 -10.23 13.49
N MET A 204 15.86 -9.71 12.65
CA MET A 204 15.59 -10.25 11.31
C MET A 204 16.80 -10.15 10.39
N ALA A 205 17.55 -9.04 10.43
CA ALA A 205 18.75 -8.87 9.61
C ALA A 205 19.79 -9.98 9.86
N GLU A 206 19.92 -10.44 11.11
CA GLU A 206 20.85 -11.51 11.48
C GLU A 206 20.44 -12.90 10.98
N ILE A 207 19.14 -13.15 10.77
CA ILE A 207 18.61 -14.46 10.39
C ILE A 207 18.09 -14.53 8.96
N ARG A 208 18.09 -13.40 8.23
CA ARG A 208 17.48 -13.27 6.91
C ARG A 208 17.99 -14.31 5.92
N ALA A 209 19.28 -14.61 5.94
CA ALA A 209 19.91 -15.61 5.07
C ALA A 209 19.40 -17.05 5.31
N GLY A 210 18.82 -17.34 6.48
CA GLY A 210 18.24 -18.65 6.83
C GLY A 210 16.75 -18.79 6.50
N LEU A 211 16.12 -17.76 5.92
CA LEU A 211 14.70 -17.73 5.59
C LEU A 211 14.49 -17.73 4.07
N PRO A 212 13.35 -18.25 3.57
CA PRO A 212 13.01 -18.17 2.16
C PRO A 212 12.96 -16.72 1.69
N GLU A 213 13.54 -16.45 0.51
CA GLU A 213 13.54 -15.10 -0.09
C GLU A 213 12.11 -14.57 -0.23
N ALA A 214 11.19 -15.39 -0.73
CA ALA A 214 9.76 -15.06 -0.89
C ALA A 214 9.00 -14.73 0.42
N ALA A 215 9.62 -14.93 1.59
CA ALA A 215 9.08 -14.52 2.89
C ALA A 215 9.72 -13.23 3.44
N THR A 216 10.90 -12.87 2.94
CA THR A 216 11.68 -11.69 3.39
C THR A 216 11.79 -10.59 2.35
N GLU A 217 11.36 -10.85 1.12
CA GLU A 217 11.18 -9.85 0.07
C GLU A 217 10.30 -8.70 0.56
N ASP A 218 10.75 -7.47 0.38
CA ASP A 218 10.04 -6.24 0.80
C ASP A 218 9.70 -6.11 2.30
N LEU A 219 10.30 -6.93 3.19
CA LEU A 219 9.98 -6.91 4.62
C LEU A 219 10.21 -5.54 5.26
N ASP A 220 11.36 -4.93 4.97
CA ASP A 220 11.71 -3.63 5.51
C ASP A 220 10.72 -2.55 5.05
N ALA A 221 10.38 -2.54 3.76
CA ALA A 221 9.41 -1.59 3.20
C ALA A 221 8.02 -1.77 3.82
N ASN A 222 7.56 -3.01 3.98
CA ASN A 222 6.26 -3.30 4.58
C ASN A 222 6.22 -2.93 6.07
N LEU A 223 7.30 -3.18 6.83
CA LEU A 223 7.38 -2.78 8.24
C LEU A 223 7.45 -1.26 8.40
N GLU A 224 8.20 -0.56 7.55
CA GLU A 224 8.26 0.91 7.54
C GLU A 224 6.91 1.53 7.20
N ALA A 225 6.21 0.98 6.20
CA ALA A 225 4.87 1.39 5.84
C ALA A 225 3.91 1.26 7.03
N ILE A 226 3.90 0.10 7.71
CA ILE A 226 3.07 -0.12 8.89
C ILE A 226 3.44 0.81 10.05
N GLN A 227 4.72 1.04 10.27
CA GLN A 227 5.17 1.98 11.29
C GLN A 227 4.71 3.42 10.99
N SER A 228 4.64 3.79 9.71
CA SER A 228 4.05 5.07 9.27
C SER A 228 2.55 5.12 9.58
N VAL A 229 1.79 4.05 9.31
CA VAL A 229 0.35 3.96 9.66
C VAL A 229 0.14 4.19 11.16
N ILE A 230 0.92 3.49 11.97
CA ILE A 230 0.83 3.57 13.44
C ILE A 230 1.12 5.00 13.91
N ARG A 231 2.14 5.66 13.33
CA ARG A 231 2.50 7.04 13.65
C ARG A 231 1.49 8.07 13.14
N ALA A 232 0.78 7.77 12.06
CA ALA A 232 -0.30 8.64 11.58
C ALA A 232 -1.52 8.63 12.52
N ALA A 233 -1.75 7.52 13.22
CA ALA A 233 -2.83 7.38 14.19
C ALA A 233 -2.46 7.86 15.60
N ARG A 234 -1.18 7.75 15.99
CA ARG A 234 -0.70 8.01 17.36
C ARG A 234 0.70 8.63 17.36
N ASP A 235 0.98 9.49 18.33
CA ASP A 235 2.35 9.94 18.61
C ASP A 235 3.22 8.79 19.16
N GLU A 236 4.52 9.05 19.34
CA GLU A 236 5.49 8.05 19.84
C GLU A 236 5.19 7.55 21.27
N SER A 237 4.32 8.27 21.99
CA SER A 237 3.84 7.94 23.33
C SER A 237 2.52 7.14 23.30
N GLY A 238 1.92 6.96 22.12
CA GLY A 238 0.62 6.33 21.93
C GLY A 238 -0.58 7.27 22.05
N LYS A 239 -0.39 8.59 22.17
CA LYS A 239 -1.50 9.56 22.23
C LYS A 239 -2.03 9.87 20.83
N PRO A 240 -3.35 10.05 20.66
CA PRO A 240 -3.91 10.43 19.35
C PRO A 240 -3.35 11.78 18.87
N LEU A 241 -2.85 11.82 17.62
CA LEU A 241 -2.46 13.06 16.96
C LEU A 241 -3.70 13.79 16.43
N GLY A 242 -4.53 14.33 17.33
CA GLY A 242 -5.76 15.04 16.96
C GLY A 242 -5.53 16.36 16.21
N ALA A 243 -4.29 16.87 16.18
CA ALA A 243 -3.97 18.19 15.61
C ALA A 243 -3.89 18.21 14.07
N ARG A 244 -3.62 17.06 13.43
CA ARG A 244 -3.56 16.94 11.96
C ARG A 244 -4.01 15.53 11.54
N PRO A 245 -5.26 15.35 11.10
CA PRO A 245 -5.68 14.08 10.54
C PRO A 245 -4.88 13.75 9.28
N PRO A 246 -4.62 12.46 8.99
CA PRO A 246 -3.97 12.05 7.76
C PRO A 246 -4.79 12.43 6.54
N SER A 247 -4.13 12.70 5.41
CA SER A 247 -4.83 12.95 4.16
C SER A 247 -5.53 11.69 3.66
N ARG A 248 -6.57 11.85 2.83
CA ARG A 248 -7.29 10.73 2.23
C ARG A 248 -6.33 9.79 1.49
N ASP A 249 -5.40 10.36 0.72
CA ASP A 249 -4.39 9.60 -0.03
C ASP A 249 -3.46 8.79 0.88
N GLN A 250 -3.10 9.33 2.05
CA GLN A 250 -2.29 8.62 3.04
C GLN A 250 -3.05 7.43 3.62
N VAL A 251 -4.33 7.61 3.97
CA VAL A 251 -5.15 6.51 4.50
C VAL A 251 -5.39 5.44 3.43
N TYR A 252 -5.62 5.85 2.19
CA TYR A 252 -5.77 4.93 1.06
C TYR A 252 -4.49 4.10 0.82
N LEU A 253 -3.33 4.78 0.80
CA LEU A 253 -2.01 4.14 0.76
C LEU A 253 -1.86 3.11 1.88
N HIS A 254 -2.21 3.46 3.10
CA HIS A 254 -2.08 2.56 4.23
C HIS A 254 -2.99 1.33 4.11
N LEU A 255 -4.26 1.52 3.70
CA LEU A 255 -5.20 0.42 3.48
C LEU A 255 -4.68 -0.57 2.44
N THR A 256 -4.05 -0.07 1.38
CA THR A 256 -3.49 -0.92 0.33
C THR A 256 -2.21 -1.64 0.76
N LEU A 257 -1.33 -0.99 1.53
CA LEU A 257 -0.09 -1.58 2.04
C LEU A 257 -0.31 -2.61 3.17
N PHE A 258 -1.47 -2.61 3.82
CA PHE A 258 -1.80 -3.61 4.82
C PHE A 258 -1.82 -5.03 4.25
N ILE A 259 -2.32 -5.22 3.01
CA ILE A 259 -2.43 -6.56 2.38
C ILE A 259 -1.07 -7.24 2.23
N PRO A 260 -0.07 -6.65 1.54
CA PRO A 260 1.23 -7.29 1.38
C PRO A 260 1.90 -7.54 2.74
N PHE A 261 1.81 -6.60 3.68
CA PHE A 261 2.29 -6.80 5.04
C PHE A 261 1.64 -8.01 5.72
N ALA A 262 0.32 -8.08 5.72
CA ALA A 262 -0.42 -9.17 6.36
C ALA A 262 -0.07 -10.54 5.75
N ARG A 263 0.04 -10.62 4.42
CA ARG A 263 0.48 -11.82 3.71
C ARG A 263 1.90 -12.21 4.10
N GLN A 264 2.80 -11.24 4.15
CA GLN A 264 4.19 -11.48 4.55
C GLN A 264 4.30 -11.94 6.00
N ALA A 265 3.60 -11.29 6.92
CA ALA A 265 3.53 -11.71 8.32
C ALA A 265 2.99 -13.15 8.44
N ALA A 266 1.96 -13.50 7.68
CA ALA A 266 1.44 -14.87 7.65
C ALA A 266 2.44 -15.90 7.11
N ARG A 267 3.21 -15.55 6.06
CA ARG A 267 4.29 -16.39 5.53
C ARG A 267 5.41 -16.59 6.56
N LEU A 268 5.92 -15.51 7.14
CA LEU A 268 6.97 -15.55 8.15
C LEU A 268 6.55 -16.35 9.39
N ARG A 269 5.31 -16.19 9.87
CA ARG A 269 4.78 -17.00 10.98
C ARG A 269 4.82 -18.50 10.67
N ARG A 270 4.45 -18.89 9.45
CA ARG A 270 4.51 -20.28 9.00
C ARG A 270 5.96 -20.77 9.00
N ASP A 271 6.86 -19.97 8.44
CA ASP A 271 8.28 -20.30 8.35
C ASP A 271 8.97 -20.41 9.72
N PHE A 272 8.54 -19.63 10.70
CA PHE A 272 9.02 -19.74 12.08
C PHE A 272 8.55 -21.02 12.79
N ASN A 273 7.39 -21.55 12.38
CA ASN A 273 6.78 -22.76 12.93
C ASN A 273 7.22 -24.04 12.21
N GLU A 274 7.75 -23.94 10.98
CA GLU A 274 8.28 -25.09 10.26
C GLU A 274 9.59 -25.58 10.90
N ARG A 275 9.68 -26.90 11.17
CA ARG A 275 10.91 -27.51 11.70
C ARG A 275 12.01 -27.48 10.63
N PRO A 276 13.28 -27.19 10.99
CA PRO A 276 14.40 -27.15 10.03
C PRO A 276 14.52 -28.41 9.16
N GLY A 277 14.20 -29.59 9.71
CA GLY A 277 14.29 -30.87 8.99
C GLY A 277 13.18 -31.15 7.96
N ALA A 278 12.05 -30.44 8.01
CA ALA A 278 10.97 -30.63 7.04
C ALA A 278 11.26 -29.92 5.69
N ARG A 279 12.14 -28.91 5.69
CA ARG A 279 12.51 -28.16 4.47
C ARG A 279 13.37 -28.96 3.50
N LEU A 280 14.20 -29.88 4.00
CA LEU A 280 15.03 -30.76 3.17
C LEU A 280 14.22 -31.82 2.39
N LEU A 281 12.98 -32.10 2.80
CA LEU A 281 12.11 -33.09 2.16
C LEU A 281 11.20 -32.52 1.06
N ARG A 282 11.08 -31.18 0.94
CA ARG A 282 10.27 -30.54 -0.12
C ARG A 282 11.09 -30.07 -1.34
N LEU A 283 12.41 -30.19 -1.29
CA LEU A 283 13.33 -29.86 -2.38
C LEU A 283 13.91 -31.11 -3.07
N ARG A 284 13.30 -32.28 -2.85
CA ARG A 284 13.58 -33.53 -3.57
C ARG A 284 12.38 -33.93 -4.41
#